data_AF-A0A7Y8HLW6-F1
#
_entry.id   AF-A0A7Y8HLW6-F1
#
_cell.length_a   1.000
_cell.length_b   1.000
_cell.length_c   1.000
_cell.angle_alpha   90.00
_cell.angle_beta   90.00
_cell.angle_gamma   90.00
#
_symmetry.space_group_name_H-M   'P 1'
#
loop_
_entity.id
_entity.type
_entity.pdbx_description
1 polymer ?
#
loop_
_entity_poly.entity_id
_entity_poly.type
_entity_poly.pdbx_seq_one_letter_code
_entity_poly.pdbx_strand_id
1 'polypeptide(L)'
;MRKLKTLVIISALSLSLNAADNTQKTMLGMEDGLNSIQKGFLYNSVELIKKGVEKIQESNKVYKDPKAVTAFLPENKKHMSNIAFRSAARIDVATSDLLEYLKAKEMNKAHESFSDILDACTACHSIVRSW
;
A
#
# COMPACT_ATOMS: atom_id res chain seq x y z
N MET A 1 5.84 -14.89 -56.86
CA MET A 1 6.79 -14.42 -55.82
C MET A 1 6.63 -12.92 -55.63
N ARG A 2 5.79 -12.48 -54.67
CA ARG A 2 5.48 -11.06 -54.47
C ARG A 2 5.54 -10.72 -52.97
N LYS A 3 6.72 -10.26 -52.57
CA LYS A 3 7.02 -9.26 -51.52
C LYS A 3 6.33 -9.47 -50.17
N LEU A 4 7.03 -10.23 -49.33
CA LEU A 4 7.19 -10.04 -47.89
C LEU A 4 7.07 -8.56 -47.47
N LYS A 5 5.90 -8.13 -46.98
CA LYS A 5 5.67 -6.78 -46.45
C LYS A 5 4.59 -6.77 -45.36
N THR A 6 4.88 -7.39 -44.23
CA THR A 6 4.27 -6.95 -42.96
C THR A 6 5.23 -7.26 -41.83
N LEU A 7 6.26 -6.43 -41.71
CA LEU A 7 7.18 -6.44 -40.58
C LEU A 7 6.57 -5.55 -39.47
N VAL A 8 6.21 -6.20 -38.37
CA VAL A 8 6.31 -5.74 -36.97
C VAL A 8 5.83 -4.32 -36.64
N ILE A 9 4.65 -4.24 -36.04
CA ILE A 9 4.30 -3.21 -35.04
C ILE A 9 3.76 -3.94 -33.80
N ILE A 10 4.66 -4.51 -33.00
CA ILE A 10 4.37 -4.93 -31.63
C ILE A 10 5.60 -4.57 -30.79
N SER A 11 5.77 -3.28 -30.48
CA SER A 11 6.84 -2.84 -29.59
C SER A 11 6.45 -1.68 -28.68
N ALA A 12 5.17 -1.30 -28.64
CA ALA A 12 4.68 -0.26 -27.73
C ALA A 12 4.05 -0.78 -26.42
N LEU A 13 3.89 -2.10 -26.26
CA LEU A 13 3.16 -2.69 -25.11
C LEU A 13 4.05 -3.10 -23.93
N SER A 14 5.38 -2.94 -24.04
CA SER A 14 6.34 -3.44 -23.04
C SER A 14 6.56 -2.47 -21.86
N LEU A 15 6.17 -1.20 -22.00
CA LEU A 15 6.42 -0.17 -20.97
C LEU A 15 5.36 -0.14 -19.86
N SER A 16 4.14 -0.63 -20.13
CA SER A 16 3.04 -0.66 -19.15
C SER A 16 3.10 -1.84 -18.17
N LEU A 17 3.89 -2.88 -18.46
CA LEU A 17 4.02 -4.06 -17.60
C LEU A 17 4.81 -3.77 -16.31
N ASN A 18 5.89 -2.99 -16.39
CA ASN A 18 6.80 -2.77 -15.25
C ASN A 18 6.18 -1.96 -14.10
N ALA A 19 5.24 -1.05 -14.36
CA ALA A 19 4.57 -0.26 -13.32
C ALA A 19 3.47 -1.04 -12.59
N ALA A 20 2.76 -1.91 -13.32
CA ALA A 20 1.72 -2.78 -12.76
C ALA A 20 2.31 -3.81 -11.79
N ASP A 21 3.43 -4.44 -12.16
CA ASP A 21 4.13 -5.45 -11.34
C ASP A 21 4.61 -4.89 -10.00
N ASN A 22 5.09 -3.64 -9.98
CA ASN A 22 5.54 -2.98 -8.75
C ASN A 22 4.37 -2.72 -7.79
N THR A 23 3.23 -2.30 -8.34
CA THR A 23 2.04 -1.94 -7.55
C THR A 23 1.48 -3.18 -6.86
N GLN A 24 1.35 -4.27 -7.60
CA GLN A 24 0.87 -5.54 -7.06
C GLN A 24 1.79 -6.06 -5.96
N LYS A 25 3.11 -6.04 -6.17
CA LYS A 25 4.08 -6.46 -5.15
C LYS A 25 3.97 -5.62 -3.87
N THR A 26 3.78 -4.31 -4.01
CA THR A 26 3.60 -3.40 -2.89
C THR A 26 2.33 -3.75 -2.09
N MET A 27 1.20 -3.95 -2.78
CA MET A 27 -0.06 -4.29 -2.12
C MET A 27 -0.06 -5.68 -1.48
N LEU A 28 0.60 -6.67 -2.08
CA LEU A 28 0.84 -7.97 -1.44
C LEU A 28 1.64 -7.82 -0.14
N GLY A 29 2.64 -6.92 -0.15
CA GLY A 29 3.39 -6.60 1.05
C GLY A 29 2.53 -5.99 2.16
N MET A 30 1.64 -5.06 1.81
CA MET A 30 0.67 -4.49 2.75
C MET A 30 -0.28 -5.56 3.31
N GLU A 31 -0.84 -6.40 2.44
CA GLU A 31 -1.74 -7.49 2.81
C GLU A 31 -1.08 -8.47 3.79
N ASP A 32 0.14 -8.93 3.48
CA ASP A 32 0.94 -9.78 4.36
C ASP A 32 1.09 -9.16 5.76
N GLY A 33 1.35 -7.86 5.79
CA GLY A 33 1.51 -7.09 7.02
C GLY A 33 0.22 -7.01 7.84
N LEU A 34 -0.90 -6.66 7.20
CA LEU A 34 -2.22 -6.64 7.84
C LEU A 34 -2.61 -8.00 8.41
N ASN A 35 -2.42 -9.06 7.63
CA ASN A 35 -2.68 -10.44 8.07
C ASN A 35 -1.82 -10.83 9.27
N SER A 36 -0.55 -10.40 9.30
CA SER A 36 0.36 -10.66 10.42
C SER A 36 -0.06 -9.93 11.69
N ILE A 37 -0.47 -8.65 11.57
CA ILE A 37 -0.98 -7.87 12.71
C ILE A 37 -2.27 -8.52 13.25
N GLN A 38 -3.23 -8.83 12.38
CA GLN A 38 -4.49 -9.47 12.76
C GLN A 38 -4.24 -10.79 13.50
N LYS A 39 -3.38 -11.67 12.96
CA LYS A 39 -2.97 -12.92 13.64
C LYS A 39 -2.28 -12.64 14.96
N GLY A 40 -1.46 -11.59 15.04
CA GLY A 40 -0.80 -11.17 16.26
C GLY A 40 -1.78 -10.80 17.37
N PHE A 41 -2.84 -10.05 17.08
CA PHE A 41 -3.91 -9.78 18.05
C PHE A 41 -4.68 -11.05 18.44
N LEU A 42 -5.06 -11.89 17.46
CA LEU A 42 -5.84 -13.11 17.70
C LEU A 42 -5.10 -14.16 18.55
N TYR A 43 -3.79 -14.29 18.34
CA TYR A 43 -2.95 -15.28 19.03
C TYR A 43 -2.10 -14.68 20.15
N ASN A 44 -2.36 -13.42 20.55
CA ASN A 44 -1.62 -12.72 21.59
C ASN A 44 -0.09 -12.71 21.34
N SER A 45 0.33 -12.50 20.10
CA SER A 45 1.73 -12.48 19.68
C SER A 45 2.17 -11.08 19.26
N VAL A 46 2.81 -10.37 20.20
CA VAL A 46 3.43 -9.04 19.96
C VAL A 46 4.48 -9.10 18.85
N GLU A 47 5.18 -10.23 18.70
CA GLU A 47 6.16 -10.41 17.63
C GLU A 47 5.51 -10.41 16.24
N LEU A 48 4.37 -11.11 16.07
CA LEU A 48 3.63 -11.09 14.81
C LEU A 48 3.11 -9.69 14.49
N ILE A 49 2.66 -8.94 15.50
CA ILE A 49 2.24 -7.55 15.32
C ILE A 49 3.40 -6.69 14.82
N LYS A 50 4.57 -6.77 15.45
CA LYS A 50 5.76 -6.00 15.06
C LYS A 50 6.23 -6.34 13.64
N LYS A 51 6.31 -7.63 13.30
CA LYS A 51 6.66 -8.09 11.94
C LYS A 51 5.67 -7.56 10.90
N GLY A 52 4.38 -7.56 11.24
CA GLY A 52 3.35 -7.02 10.37
C GLY A 52 3.51 -5.51 10.17
N VAL A 53 3.79 -4.74 11.23
CA VAL A 53 4.10 -3.31 11.14
C VAL A 53 5.31 -3.05 10.25
N GLU A 54 6.42 -3.76 10.45
CA GLU A 54 7.63 -3.61 9.64
C GLU A 54 7.35 -3.84 8.14
N LYS A 55 6.56 -4.86 7.82
CA LYS A 55 6.16 -5.18 6.44
C LYS A 55 5.30 -4.08 5.82
N ILE A 56 4.35 -3.53 6.57
CA ILE A 56 3.52 -2.39 6.12
C ILE A 56 4.40 -1.18 5.87
N GLN A 57 5.26 -0.81 6.82
CA GLN A 57 6.14 0.35 6.70
C GLN A 57 7.10 0.24 5.52
N GLU A 58 7.69 -0.94 5.29
CA GLU A 58 8.54 -1.20 4.12
C GLU A 58 7.76 -1.00 2.82
N SER A 59 6.57 -1.60 2.73
CA SER A 59 5.72 -1.50 1.55
C SER A 59 5.23 -0.06 1.33
N ASN A 60 4.98 0.70 2.40
CA ASN A 60 4.48 2.08 2.31
C ASN A 60 5.52 3.09 1.80
N LYS A 61 6.81 2.74 1.80
CA LYS A 61 7.90 3.65 1.37
C LYS A 61 7.70 4.20 -0.04
N VAL A 62 7.12 3.43 -0.95
CA VAL A 62 6.90 3.87 -2.34
C VAL A 62 5.91 5.05 -2.43
N TYR A 63 5.06 5.24 -1.41
CA TYR A 63 4.06 6.30 -1.37
C TYR A 63 4.54 7.56 -0.64
N LYS A 64 5.80 7.59 -0.18
CA LYS A 64 6.41 8.78 0.45
C LYS A 64 6.80 9.87 -0.54
N ASP A 65 6.84 9.56 -1.84
CA ASP A 65 7.01 10.54 -2.91
C ASP A 65 5.64 10.93 -3.48
N PRO A 66 5.20 12.20 -3.38
CA PRO A 66 3.96 12.69 -3.99
C PRO A 66 3.86 12.41 -5.49
N LYS A 67 5.00 12.40 -6.21
CA LYS A 67 5.03 12.07 -7.64
C LYS A 67 4.71 10.61 -7.89
N ALA A 68 5.26 9.71 -7.08
CA ALA A 68 4.96 8.28 -7.14
C ALA A 68 3.47 8.03 -6.89
N VAL A 69 2.90 8.64 -5.83
CA VAL A 69 1.45 8.54 -5.55
C VAL A 69 0.60 9.01 -6.72
N THR A 70 0.96 10.13 -7.35
CA THR A 70 0.24 10.65 -8.52
C THR A 70 0.24 9.67 -9.69
N ALA A 71 1.33 8.93 -9.88
CA ALA A 71 1.46 7.93 -10.95
C ALA A 71 0.56 6.70 -10.75
N PHE A 72 0.16 6.38 -9.51
CA PHE A 72 -0.73 5.27 -9.19
C PHE A 72 -2.23 5.61 -9.34
N LEU A 73 -2.56 6.88 -9.57
CA LEU A 73 -3.96 7.32 -9.66
C LEU A 73 -4.50 7.18 -11.09
N PRO A 74 -5.79 6.85 -11.24
CA PRO A 74 -6.49 7.00 -12.50
C PRO A 74 -6.35 8.44 -13.06
N GLU A 75 -6.27 8.58 -14.38
CA GLU A 75 -6.03 9.88 -15.04
C GLU A 75 -7.02 10.96 -14.57
N ASN A 76 -8.30 10.60 -14.48
CA ASN A 76 -9.37 11.49 -14.03
C ASN A 76 -9.32 11.82 -12.52
N LYS A 77 -8.46 11.16 -11.74
CA LYS A 77 -8.32 11.34 -10.28
C LYS A 77 -6.95 11.84 -9.85
N LYS A 78 -6.04 12.17 -10.78
CA LYS A 78 -4.72 12.74 -10.44
C LYS A 78 -4.79 14.00 -9.56
N HIS A 79 -5.83 14.80 -9.71
CA HIS A 79 -6.07 15.99 -8.89
C HIS A 79 -6.33 15.66 -7.40
N MET A 80 -6.64 14.40 -7.07
CA MET A 80 -6.86 13.91 -5.70
C MET A 80 -5.57 13.32 -5.07
N SER A 81 -4.41 13.50 -5.70
CA SER A 81 -3.15 12.90 -5.25
C SER A 81 -2.72 13.34 -3.86
N ASN A 82 -3.10 14.55 -3.45
CA ASN A 82 -2.91 15.03 -2.08
C ASN A 82 -3.65 14.17 -1.04
N ILE A 83 -4.85 13.70 -1.35
CA ILE A 83 -5.64 12.87 -0.43
C ILE A 83 -5.01 11.48 -0.34
N ALA A 84 -4.66 10.87 -1.48
CA ALA A 84 -3.96 9.58 -1.49
C ALA A 84 -2.61 9.63 -0.76
N PHE A 85 -1.84 10.70 -0.94
CA PHE A 85 -0.57 10.93 -0.25
C PHE A 85 -0.77 11.07 1.27
N ARG A 86 -1.80 11.79 1.70
CA ARG A 86 -2.15 11.91 3.12
C ARG A 86 -2.60 10.58 3.71
N SER A 87 -3.33 9.75 2.97
CA SER A 87 -3.69 8.39 3.41
C SER A 87 -2.46 7.53 3.65
N ALA A 88 -1.46 7.58 2.75
CA ALA A 88 -0.19 6.88 2.96
C ALA A 88 0.56 7.40 4.20
N ALA A 89 0.59 8.72 4.42
CA ALA A 89 1.21 9.29 5.62
C ALA A 89 0.48 8.88 6.91
N ARG A 90 -0.86 8.74 6.88
CA ARG A 90 -1.64 8.23 8.02
C ARG A 90 -1.29 6.80 8.38
N ILE A 91 -0.96 5.94 7.41
CA ILE A 91 -0.47 4.58 7.68
C ILE A 91 0.84 4.61 8.47
N ASP A 92 1.78 5.48 8.11
CA ASP A 92 3.05 5.63 8.83
C ASP A 92 2.85 6.09 10.28
N VAL A 93 1.94 7.04 10.50
CA VAL A 93 1.58 7.51 11.84
C VAL A 93 0.94 6.38 12.65
N ALA A 94 -0.11 5.76 12.12
CA ALA A 94 -0.84 4.70 12.83
C ALA A 94 0.04 3.48 13.13
N THR A 95 0.95 3.10 12.23
CA THR A 95 1.93 2.04 12.50
C THR A 95 2.93 2.41 13.60
N SER A 96 3.33 3.69 13.69
CA SER A 96 4.22 4.18 14.75
C SER A 96 3.51 4.19 16.09
N ASP A 97 2.29 4.74 16.15
CA ASP A 97 1.45 4.77 17.35
C ASP A 97 1.18 3.36 17.86
N LEU A 98 0.89 2.41 16.95
CA LEU A 98 0.73 1.00 17.29
C LEU A 98 1.93 0.47 18.07
N LEU A 99 3.15 0.72 17.58
CA LEU A 99 4.38 0.27 18.24
C LEU A 99 4.59 0.93 19.60
N GLU A 100 4.25 2.21 19.73
CA GLU A 100 4.30 2.94 20.99
C GLU A 100 3.32 2.36 22.02
N TYR A 101 2.08 2.09 21.62
CA TYR A 101 1.08 1.46 22.48
C TYR A 101 1.45 0.03 22.88
N LEU A 102 2.06 -0.76 21.98
CA LEU A 102 2.62 -2.07 22.36
C LEU A 102 3.72 -1.93 23.43
N LYS A 103 4.60 -0.92 23.30
CA LYS A 103 5.66 -0.65 24.28
C LYS A 103 5.08 -0.23 25.64
N ALA A 104 4.00 0.54 25.62
CA ALA A 104 3.26 0.95 26.81
C ALA A 104 2.35 -0.16 27.38
N LYS A 105 2.24 -1.31 26.71
CA LYS A 105 1.33 -2.42 27.03
C LYS A 105 -0.17 -2.02 26.97
N GLU A 106 -0.50 -0.98 26.21
CA GLU A 106 -1.86 -0.49 26.01
C GLU A 106 -2.51 -1.20 24.82
N MET A 107 -2.85 -2.48 24.99
CA MET A 107 -3.28 -3.35 23.87
C MET A 107 -4.55 -2.88 23.14
N ASN A 108 -5.50 -2.27 23.86
CA ASN A 108 -6.71 -1.72 23.23
C ASN A 108 -6.35 -0.56 22.29
N LYS A 109 -5.48 0.36 22.71
CA LYS A 109 -5.03 1.47 21.85
C LYS A 109 -4.16 0.98 20.70
N ALA A 110 -3.34 -0.03 20.92
CA ALA A 110 -2.60 -0.68 19.83
C ALA A 110 -3.57 -1.26 18.77
N HIS A 111 -4.70 -1.82 19.20
CA HIS A 111 -5.74 -2.33 18.28
C HIS A 111 -6.52 -1.20 17.59
N GLU A 112 -6.78 -0.09 18.29
CA GLU A 112 -7.35 1.13 17.68
C GLU A 112 -6.42 1.66 16.57
N SER A 113 -5.11 1.75 16.82
CA SER A 113 -4.14 2.12 15.77
C SER A 113 -4.13 1.13 14.60
N PHE A 114 -4.37 -0.16 14.85
CA PHE A 114 -4.53 -1.12 13.75
C PHE A 114 -5.79 -0.84 12.91
N SER A 115 -6.89 -0.45 13.54
CA SER A 115 -8.09 0.02 12.84
C SER A 115 -7.80 1.28 12.02
N ASP A 116 -7.02 2.23 12.56
CA ASP A 116 -6.61 3.44 11.83
C ASP A 116 -5.78 3.13 10.58
N ILE A 117 -4.96 2.08 10.61
CA ILE A 117 -4.25 1.59 9.42
C ILE A 117 -5.27 1.13 8.36
N LEU A 118 -6.28 0.33 8.75
CA LEU A 118 -7.31 -0.18 7.83
C LEU A 118 -8.16 0.95 7.23
N ASP A 119 -8.49 1.95 8.04
CA ASP A 119 -9.25 3.13 7.58
C ASP A 119 -8.44 3.97 6.59
N ALA A 120 -7.14 4.15 6.83
CA ALA A 120 -6.24 4.84 5.92
C ALA A 120 -6.08 4.08 4.59
N CYS A 121 -5.95 2.74 4.63
CA CYS A 121 -5.97 1.88 3.45
C CYS A 121 -7.27 2.06 2.65
N THR A 122 -8.42 2.04 3.33
CA THR A 122 -9.74 2.20 2.71
C THR A 122 -9.92 3.58 2.07
N ALA A 123 -9.44 4.64 2.73
CA ALA A 123 -9.45 5.99 2.18
C ALA A 123 -8.59 6.13 0.91
N CYS A 124 -7.48 5.41 0.81
CA CYS A 124 -6.70 5.35 -0.43
C CYS A 124 -7.47 4.57 -1.53
N HIS A 125 -8.07 3.44 -1.17
CA HIS A 125 -8.81 2.60 -2.11
C HIS A 125 -10.08 3.26 -2.67
N SER A 126 -10.81 4.07 -1.92
CA SER A 126 -11.96 4.82 -2.46
C SER A 126 -11.54 5.77 -3.60
N ILE A 127 -10.30 6.24 -3.58
CA ILE A 127 -9.75 7.07 -4.66
C ILE A 127 -9.22 6.19 -5.78
N VAL A 128 -8.27 5.29 -5.50
CA VAL A 128 -7.57 4.51 -6.53
C VAL A 128 -8.50 3.49 -7.20
N ARG A 129 -9.35 2.83 -6.43
CA ARG A 129 -10.22 1.73 -6.87
C ARG A 129 -11.69 2.13 -7.04
N SER A 130 -12.08 3.33 -6.60
CA SER A 130 -13.48 3.79 -6.63
C SER A 130 -14.42 2.88 -5.84
N TRP A 131 -13.97 2.41 -4.68
CA TRP A 131 -14.85 1.80 -3.67
C TRP A 131 -15.92 2.77 -3.19
#